data_AF-W7NLG6-F1
#
_entry.id   AF-W7NLG6-F1
#
_cell.length_a   1.000
_cell.length_b   1.000
_cell.length_c   1.000
_cell.angle_alpha   90.00
_cell.angle_beta   90.00
_cell.angle_gamma   90.00
#
_symmetry.space_group_name_H-M   'P 1'
#
loop_
_entity.id
_entity.type
_entity.pdbx_description
1 polymer ?
#
loop_
_entity_poly.entity_id
_entity_poly.type
_entity_poly.pdbx_seq_one_letter_code
_entity_poly.pdbx_strand_id
1 'polypeptide(L)'
;MRLIMLPLLLSLPLTATAVAGGSWSQQSTGGTVSVGKQLLVGRTLSSPAMISHTALVREIGWKITLLSPPPRGLEVKLCRREGCLQLPALAGHMTLSHPWSAIGDFRFLYSVNSTGQLIPALTVVRNQLTVNYR
;
A
#
# COMPACT_ATOMS: atom_id res chain seq x y z
N MET A 1 -33.47 -26.17 59.72
CA MET A 1 -32.68 -26.87 58.69
C MET A 1 -33.37 -26.71 57.35
N ARG A 2 -32.83 -25.84 56.46
CA ARG A 2 -32.93 -25.92 54.99
C ARG A 2 -32.08 -24.79 54.40
N LEU A 3 -30.85 -25.15 54.05
CA LEU A 3 -29.92 -24.33 53.27
C LEU A 3 -30.44 -24.20 51.82
N ILE A 4 -30.38 -22.98 51.28
CA ILE A 4 -29.72 -22.55 50.02
C ILE A 4 -30.01 -23.42 48.77
N MET A 5 -30.52 -22.89 47.65
CA MET A 5 -29.70 -22.23 46.62
C MET A 5 -30.58 -21.52 45.59
N LEU A 6 -30.28 -20.24 45.33
CA LEU A 6 -30.69 -19.51 44.14
C LEU A 6 -29.58 -19.70 43.07
N PRO A 7 -29.86 -20.22 41.87
CA PRO A 7 -28.81 -20.35 40.85
C PRO A 7 -28.59 -18.97 40.23
N LEU A 8 -27.48 -18.35 40.59
CA LEU A 8 -26.93 -17.18 39.90
C LEU A 8 -26.33 -17.66 38.56
N LEU A 9 -27.12 -17.61 37.49
CA LEU A 9 -26.60 -17.81 36.14
C LEU A 9 -25.73 -16.62 35.75
N LEU A 10 -24.40 -16.82 35.82
CA LEU A 10 -23.39 -15.92 35.30
C LEU A 10 -23.64 -15.63 33.81
N SER A 11 -23.88 -14.37 33.48
CA SER A 11 -23.74 -13.84 32.13
C SER A 11 -22.26 -13.88 31.73
N LEU A 12 -21.88 -14.80 30.84
CA LEU A 12 -20.56 -14.78 30.20
C LEU A 12 -20.46 -13.53 29.29
N PRO A 13 -19.43 -12.67 29.44
CA PRO A 13 -19.15 -11.65 28.45
C PRO A 13 -18.53 -12.36 27.24
N LEU A 14 -19.23 -12.33 26.11
CA LEU A 14 -18.68 -12.76 24.83
C LEU A 14 -17.59 -11.75 24.44
N THR A 15 -16.33 -12.04 24.79
CA THR A 15 -15.19 -11.24 24.33
C THR A 15 -15.02 -11.47 22.84
N ALA A 16 -15.65 -10.62 22.02
CA ALA A 16 -15.36 -10.53 20.61
C ALA A 16 -13.88 -10.16 20.46
N THR A 17 -13.05 -11.12 20.06
CA THR A 17 -11.68 -10.83 19.65
C THR A 17 -11.78 -10.01 18.36
N ALA A 18 -11.70 -8.69 18.46
CA ALA A 18 -11.49 -7.85 17.31
C ALA A 18 -10.19 -8.31 16.65
N VAL A 19 -10.28 -8.85 15.44
CA VAL A 19 -9.10 -9.06 14.59
C VAL A 19 -8.52 -7.66 14.40
N ALA A 20 -7.40 -7.39 15.07
CA ALA A 20 -6.84 -6.04 15.18
C ALA A 20 -6.30 -5.59 13.81
N GLY A 21 -7.19 -5.01 13.01
CA GLY A 21 -6.85 -4.30 11.80
C GLY A 21 -6.06 -3.03 12.10
N GLY A 22 -5.28 -2.58 11.12
CA GLY A 22 -4.49 -1.37 11.25
C GLY A 22 -4.22 -0.72 9.91
N SER A 23 -3.57 0.44 9.96
CA SER A 23 -3.15 1.18 8.78
C SER A 23 -1.80 1.84 9.02
N TRP A 24 -0.96 1.88 8.00
CA TRP A 24 0.25 2.68 7.99
C TRP A 24 0.36 3.47 6.69
N SER A 25 1.04 4.61 6.74
CA SER A 25 1.30 5.45 5.56
C SER A 25 2.75 5.93 5.55
N GLN A 26 3.36 5.93 4.37
CA GLN A 26 4.69 6.50 4.16
C GLN A 26 4.74 7.21 2.81
N GLN A 27 5.66 8.16 2.69
CA GLN A 27 5.93 8.88 1.47
C GLN A 27 7.43 8.95 1.19
N SER A 28 7.77 9.14 -0.07
CA SER A 28 9.13 9.46 -0.51
C SER A 28 9.11 10.39 -1.71
N THR A 29 10.26 11.01 -1.97
CA THR A 29 10.51 11.72 -3.22
C THR A 29 10.76 10.71 -4.34
N GLY A 30 10.38 11.07 -5.56
CA GLY A 30 10.70 10.29 -6.74
C GLY A 30 12.03 10.71 -7.38
N GLY A 31 12.06 10.63 -8.71
CA GLY A 31 13.18 11.06 -9.52
C GLY A 31 12.72 11.47 -10.92
N THR A 32 13.67 11.58 -11.85
CA THR A 32 13.41 12.04 -13.21
C THR A 32 13.94 11.05 -14.24
N VAL A 33 13.18 10.82 -15.30
CA VAL A 33 13.63 10.17 -16.53
C VAL A 33 13.26 11.01 -17.73
N SER A 34 14.18 11.12 -18.67
CA SER A 34 14.05 11.95 -19.88
C SER A 34 13.98 11.12 -21.17
N VAL A 35 14.02 9.78 -21.07
CA VAL A 35 13.96 8.86 -22.21
C VAL A 35 12.84 7.84 -21.98
N GLY A 36 12.03 7.59 -23.00
CA GLY A 36 11.00 6.56 -22.98
C GLY A 36 11.58 5.16 -22.78
N LYS A 37 10.78 4.23 -22.25
CA LYS A 37 11.18 2.87 -21.82
C LYS A 37 12.24 2.80 -20.70
N GLN A 38 12.82 3.92 -20.27
CA GLN A 38 13.67 3.93 -19.09
C GLN A 38 12.84 3.67 -17.83
N LEU A 39 13.31 2.75 -16.99
CA LEU A 39 12.69 2.44 -15.72
C LEU A 39 13.18 3.41 -14.64
N LEU A 40 12.24 4.11 -13.99
CA LEU A 40 12.48 4.86 -12.78
C LEU A 40 12.04 4.02 -11.58
N VAL A 41 12.98 3.65 -10.70
CA VAL A 41 12.69 2.92 -9.46
C VAL A 41 12.67 3.90 -8.29
N GLY A 42 11.54 3.97 -7.60
CA GLY A 42 11.35 4.81 -6.43
C GLY A 42 12.13 4.30 -5.21
N ARG A 43 12.29 5.20 -4.23
CA ARG A 43 12.84 4.85 -2.92
C ARG A 43 11.93 3.86 -2.20
N THR A 44 12.53 3.03 -1.35
CA THR A 44 11.80 2.08 -0.52
C THR A 44 10.81 2.78 0.39
N LEU A 45 9.60 2.22 0.48
CA LEU A 45 8.64 2.49 1.54
C LEU A 45 8.51 1.23 2.40
N SER A 46 8.90 1.31 3.67
CA SER A 46 8.99 0.16 4.57
C SER A 46 7.89 0.21 5.61
N SER A 47 7.27 -0.94 5.86
CA SER A 47 6.29 -1.09 6.93
C SER A 47 6.91 -0.77 8.31
N PRO A 48 6.17 -0.16 9.24
CA PRO A 48 6.59 -0.01 10.64
C PRO A 48 6.94 -1.34 11.32
N ALA A 49 7.83 -1.31 12.31
CA ALA A 49 8.29 -2.51 13.02
C ALA A 49 7.21 -3.20 13.88
N MET A 50 6.19 -2.46 14.33
CA MET A 50 5.14 -2.96 15.25
C MET A 50 3.90 -3.48 14.50
N ILE A 51 4.09 -4.28 13.46
CA ILE A 51 3.01 -4.95 12.72
C ILE A 51 3.13 -6.46 12.93
N SER A 52 1.99 -7.14 13.17
CA SER A 52 1.98 -8.60 13.32
C SER A 52 2.52 -9.29 12.07
N HIS A 53 3.33 -10.32 12.24
CA HIS A 53 3.85 -11.15 11.13
C HIS A 53 2.76 -11.86 10.33
N THR A 54 1.58 -12.05 10.92
CA THR A 54 0.42 -12.65 10.26
C THR A 54 -0.49 -11.63 9.58
N ALA A 55 -0.19 -10.33 9.70
CA ALA A 55 -1.03 -9.28 9.14
C ALA A 55 -0.97 -9.30 7.60
N LEU A 56 -2.14 -9.25 6.98
CA LEU A 56 -2.29 -9.27 5.53
C LEU A 56 -2.92 -7.97 5.04
N VAL A 57 -2.38 -7.45 3.95
CA VAL A 57 -2.91 -6.28 3.26
C VAL A 57 -4.33 -6.57 2.76
N ARG A 58 -5.26 -5.68 3.11
CA ARG A 58 -6.64 -5.67 2.62
C ARG A 58 -6.80 -4.71 1.45
N GLU A 59 -6.19 -3.55 1.59
CA GLU A 59 -6.35 -2.43 0.68
C GLU A 59 -5.10 -1.56 0.71
N ILE A 60 -4.77 -1.01 -0.46
CA ILE A 60 -3.76 0.02 -0.59
C ILE A 60 -4.42 1.31 -1.06
N GLY A 61 -3.94 2.44 -0.56
CA GLY A 61 -4.21 3.78 -1.09
C GLY A 61 -2.91 4.41 -1.56
N TRP A 62 -2.94 5.16 -2.65
CA TRP A 62 -1.75 5.84 -3.16
C TRP A 62 -2.05 7.23 -3.68
N LYS A 63 -1.01 8.06 -3.72
CA LYS A 63 -1.02 9.37 -4.35
C LYS A 63 0.36 9.72 -4.88
N ILE A 64 0.41 10.15 -6.14
CA ILE A 64 1.63 10.48 -6.86
C ILE A 64 1.50 11.90 -7.40
N THR A 65 2.53 12.70 -7.19
CA THR A 65 2.62 14.08 -7.68
C THR A 65 3.74 14.15 -8.68
N LEU A 66 3.40 14.57 -9.90
CA LEU A 66 4.35 14.83 -10.97
C LEU A 66 4.59 16.34 -11.07
N LEU A 67 5.78 16.72 -11.57
CA LEU A 67 6.10 18.13 -11.83
C LEU A 67 5.30 18.69 -13.01
N SER A 68 5.04 17.85 -14.01
CA SER A 68 4.33 18.17 -15.25
C SER A 68 3.18 17.19 -15.48
N PRO A 69 2.24 17.46 -16.39
CA PRO A 69 1.19 16.51 -16.75
C PRO A 69 1.77 15.12 -17.12
N PRO A 70 1.08 14.02 -16.79
CA PRO A 70 1.58 12.68 -17.07
C PRO A 70 1.78 12.48 -18.59
N PRO A 71 2.96 12.01 -19.02
CA PRO A 71 3.17 11.64 -20.42
C PRO A 71 2.19 10.55 -20.87
N ARG A 72 1.80 10.56 -22.15
CA ARG A 72 1.02 9.47 -22.73
C ARG A 72 1.79 8.16 -22.61
N GLY A 73 1.11 7.09 -22.23
CA GLY A 73 1.74 5.77 -22.01
C GLY A 73 2.53 5.68 -20.71
N LEU A 74 2.35 6.61 -19.76
CA LEU A 74 2.87 6.43 -18.41
C LEU A 74 2.26 5.19 -17.77
N GLU A 75 3.12 4.25 -17.39
CA GLU A 75 2.79 3.09 -16.57
C GLU A 75 3.38 3.28 -15.18
N VAL A 76 2.57 2.94 -14.17
CA VAL A 76 2.99 2.98 -12.77
C VAL A 76 2.68 1.64 -12.13
N LYS A 77 3.69 1.07 -11.46
CA LYS A 77 3.56 -0.18 -10.71
C LYS A 77 3.93 0.05 -9.26
N LEU A 78 3.22 -0.60 -8.34
CA LEU A 78 3.64 -0.78 -6.96
C LEU A 78 4.18 -2.20 -6.82
N CYS A 79 5.46 -2.33 -6.50
CA CYS A 79 6.14 -3.61 -6.40
C CYS A 79 6.63 -3.89 -4.99
N ARG A 80 6.63 -5.18 -4.65
CA ARG A 80 7.25 -5.75 -3.46
C ARG A 80 7.75 -7.17 -3.78
N ARG A 81 8.24 -7.89 -2.77
CA ARG A 81 8.80 -9.25 -2.94
C ARG A 81 7.84 -10.22 -3.62
N GLU A 82 6.55 -10.17 -3.27
CA GLU A 82 5.52 -11.08 -3.77
C GLU A 82 5.03 -10.74 -5.18
N GLY A 83 5.38 -9.57 -5.72
CA GLY A 83 5.02 -9.18 -7.08
C GLY A 83 4.76 -7.68 -7.23
N CYS A 84 4.14 -7.33 -8.36
CA CYS A 84 3.83 -5.96 -8.74
C CYS A 84 2.35 -5.80 -9.08
N LEU A 85 1.76 -4.68 -8.67
CA LEU A 85 0.41 -4.25 -9.02
C LEU A 85 0.50 -3.05 -9.96
N GLN A 86 -0.22 -3.10 -11.08
CA GLN A 86 -0.41 -1.93 -11.94
C GLN A 86 -1.36 -0.95 -11.26
N LEU A 87 -0.97 0.32 -11.19
CA LEU A 87 -1.82 1.39 -10.65
C LEU A 87 -2.56 2.07 -11.79
N PRO A 88 -3.91 2.11 -11.77
CA PRO A 88 -4.70 2.63 -12.89
C PRO A 88 -4.66 4.16 -13.02
N ALA A 89 -4.22 4.86 -11.97
CA ALA A 89 -4.21 6.32 -11.90
C ALA A 89 -3.08 6.82 -10.98
N LEU A 90 -2.81 8.12 -11.00
CA LEU A 90 -1.82 8.74 -10.11
C LEU A 90 -2.28 8.80 -8.65
N ALA A 91 -3.58 8.66 -8.38
CA ALA A 91 -4.12 8.54 -7.03
C ALA A 91 -5.32 7.61 -7.02
N GLY A 92 -5.52 6.89 -5.92
CA GLY A 92 -6.63 5.97 -5.79
C GLY A 92 -6.47 5.03 -4.61
N HIS A 93 -7.35 4.04 -4.56
CA HIS A 93 -7.29 2.91 -3.65
C HIS A 93 -7.67 1.63 -4.38
N MET A 94 -7.20 0.49 -3.88
CA MET A 94 -7.48 -0.82 -4.47
C MET A 94 -7.45 -1.90 -3.39
N THR A 95 -8.45 -2.76 -3.40
CA THR A 95 -8.49 -3.96 -2.58
C THR A 95 -7.63 -5.05 -3.22
N LEU A 96 -6.87 -5.77 -2.39
CA LEU A 96 -6.03 -6.85 -2.88
C LEU A 96 -6.84 -8.15 -2.92
N SER A 97 -6.91 -8.76 -4.11
CA SER A 97 -7.50 -10.09 -4.30
C SER A 97 -6.60 -11.21 -3.77
N HIS A 98 -5.28 -11.00 -3.84
CA HIS A 98 -4.27 -11.93 -3.33
C HIS A 98 -3.56 -11.31 -2.13
N PRO A 99 -3.52 -12.01 -0.97
CA PRO A 99 -3.02 -11.41 0.25
C PRO A 99 -1.51 -11.22 0.20
N TRP A 100 -1.10 -9.96 0.22
CA TRP A 100 0.26 -9.53 0.48
C TRP A 100 0.48 -9.45 2.00
N SER A 101 1.66 -9.86 2.51
CA SER A 101 2.04 -9.53 3.89
C SER A 101 2.01 -8.01 4.13
N ALA A 102 1.50 -7.56 5.27
CA ALA A 102 1.53 -6.14 5.63
C ALA A 102 2.93 -5.66 6.06
N ILE A 103 3.88 -6.59 6.21
CA ILE A 103 5.28 -6.33 6.56
C ILE A 103 6.16 -6.37 5.31
N GLY A 104 7.04 -5.39 5.19
CA GLY A 104 8.14 -5.38 4.24
C GLY A 104 8.21 -4.11 3.42
N ASP A 105 8.91 -4.24 2.31
CA ASP A 105 9.31 -3.12 1.48
C ASP A 105 8.47 -3.01 0.21
N PHE A 106 8.05 -1.79 -0.09
CA PHE A 106 7.30 -1.40 -1.27
C PHE A 106 8.12 -0.40 -2.09
N ARG A 107 7.99 -0.46 -3.42
CA ARG A 107 8.61 0.48 -4.34
C ARG A 107 7.64 0.86 -5.46
N PHE A 108 7.57 2.13 -5.78
CA PHE A 108 6.92 2.59 -7.01
C PHE A 108 7.89 2.44 -8.17
N LEU A 109 7.42 1.90 -9.29
CA LEU A 109 8.14 1.80 -10.54
C LEU A 109 7.38 2.61 -11.59
N TYR A 110 8.12 3.38 -12.39
CA TYR A 110 7.56 4.20 -13.45
C TYR A 110 8.27 3.92 -14.76
N SER A 111 7.49 3.85 -15.84
CA SER A 111 8.01 3.81 -17.21
C SER A 111 7.05 4.52 -18.14
N VAL A 112 7.55 5.11 -19.21
CA VAL A 112 6.70 5.66 -20.27
C VAL A 112 6.85 4.76 -21.49
N ASN A 113 5.74 4.19 -21.95
CA ASN A 113 5.69 3.35 -23.16
C ASN A 113 5.78 4.22 -24.43
N SER A 114 6.95 4.80 -24.64
CA SER A 114 7.34 5.57 -25.82
C SER A 114 8.82 5.32 -26.12
N THR A 115 9.27 5.64 -27.31
CA THR A 115 10.69 5.61 -27.68
C THR A 115 11.25 7.03 -27.79
N GLY A 116 12.55 7.19 -27.56
CA GLY A 116 13.22 8.48 -27.69
C GLY A 116 13.02 9.42 -26.49
N GLN A 117 13.25 10.71 -26.71
CA GLN A 117 13.22 11.73 -25.65
C GLN A 117 11.79 12.02 -25.17
N LEU A 118 11.63 12.15 -23.85
CA LEU A 118 10.41 12.63 -23.22
C LEU A 118 10.45 14.16 -23.13
N ILE A 119 9.45 14.81 -23.72
CA ILE A 119 9.29 16.26 -23.70
C ILE A 119 7.85 16.57 -23.25
N PRO A 120 7.62 17.06 -22.01
CA PRO A 120 8.61 17.21 -20.94
C PRO A 120 9.10 15.86 -20.38
N ALA A 121 10.22 15.88 -19.66
CA ALA A 121 10.69 14.72 -18.91
C ALA A 121 9.68 14.29 -17.83
N LEU A 122 9.60 12.99 -17.55
CA LEU A 122 8.83 12.48 -16.42
C LEU A 122 9.60 12.82 -15.14
N THR A 123 9.04 13.69 -14.30
CA THR A 123 9.60 14.02 -12.99
C THR A 123 8.57 13.74 -11.90
N VAL A 124 8.88 12.76 -11.05
CA VAL A 124 8.07 12.36 -9.88
C VAL A 124 8.55 13.15 -8.67
N VAL A 125 7.71 14.06 -8.18
CA VAL A 125 8.03 14.92 -7.04
C VAL A 125 7.79 14.20 -5.72
N ARG A 126 6.66 13.49 -5.62
CA ARG A 126 6.23 12.80 -4.40
C ARG A 126 5.44 11.55 -4.77
N ASN A 127 5.61 10.51 -3.99
CA ASN A 127 4.76 9.33 -3.99
C ASN A 127 4.47 8.91 -2.55
N GLN A 128 3.19 8.65 -2.28
CA GLN A 128 2.69 8.23 -0.97
C GLN A 128 1.94 6.92 -1.12
N LEU A 129 2.13 6.03 -0.15
CA LEU A 129 1.42 4.77 -0.01
C LEU A 129 0.79 4.71 1.37
N THR A 130 -0.45 4.27 1.42
CA THR A 130 -1.18 3.89 2.63
C THR A 130 -1.54 2.41 2.49
N VAL A 131 -1.34 1.62 3.54
CA VAL A 131 -1.62 0.19 3.54
C VAL A 131 -2.55 -0.11 4.70
N ASN A 132 -3.74 -0.61 4.40
CA ASN A 132 -4.70 -1.11 5.37
C ASN A 132 -4.54 -2.63 5.48
N TYR A 133 -4.47 -3.15 6.69
CA TYR A 133 -4.21 -4.56 6.97
C TYR A 133 -5.08 -5.09 8.10
N ARG A 134 -5.09 -6.42 8.25
CA ARG A 134 -5.74 -7.16 9.34
C ARG A 134 -5.00 -8.43 9.67
#